data_AF-A0A3N5MF19-F1
#
_entry.id   AF-A0A3N5MF19-F1
#
_cell.length_a   1.000
_cell.length_b   1.000
_cell.length_c   1.000
_cell.angle_alpha   90.00
_cell.angle_beta   90.00
_cell.angle_gamma   90.00
#
_symmetry.space_group_name_H-M   'P 1'
#
loop_
_entity.id
_entity.type
_entity.pdbx_description
1 polymer ?
#
loop_
_entity_poly.entity_id
_entity_poly.type
_entity_poly.pdbx_seq_one_letter_code
_entity_poly.pdbx_strand_id
1 'polypeptide(L)'
;MVDGIAEEDRVILTSVGYINQDISLLFPLWAGVPARERATLLVEHTVTNPNRFWRLYGIPACAEENQLPEAESCQSVHVAWNAMVGEGLLAYGYRTQAAELVTRLMAAIVRSLKQENAFRKYYHAGTGQGIGEWNDLNGLAPLGLFLDTLGVRLISPRQVALTGFNPYPWPVTVKYRGLTVLRQPEKTTVIFPDGQAVSVDDPSPCLVTLE
;
A
#
# COMPACT_ATOMS: atom_id res chain seq x y z
N MET A 1 -12.66 30.62 31.84
CA MET A 1 -14.08 31.01 31.95
C MET A 1 -14.32 31.98 30.82
N VAL A 2 -15.29 31.70 29.94
CA VAL A 2 -15.67 32.60 28.85
C VAL A 2 -16.92 33.34 29.31
N ASP A 3 -16.85 34.67 29.40
CA ASP A 3 -17.95 35.52 29.83
C ASP A 3 -18.46 36.37 28.64
N GLY A 4 -19.73 36.76 28.68
CA GLY A 4 -20.32 37.67 27.68
C GLY A 4 -20.99 37.00 26.47
N ILE A 5 -21.38 35.73 26.57
CA ILE A 5 -22.15 35.02 25.54
C ILE A 5 -23.62 35.46 25.62
N ALA A 6 -24.15 36.03 24.54
CA ALA A 6 -25.55 36.43 24.41
C ALA A 6 -26.46 35.26 23.99
N GLU A 7 -27.78 35.43 24.08
CA GLU A 7 -28.76 34.35 23.80
C GLU A 7 -28.73 33.92 22.32
N GLU A 8 -28.39 34.82 21.40
CA GLU A 8 -28.17 34.57 19.97
C GLU A 8 -26.80 33.94 19.62
N ASP A 9 -25.85 33.87 20.56
CA ASP A 9 -24.51 33.37 20.26
C ASP A 9 -24.45 31.84 20.22
N ARG A 10 -23.84 31.30 19.16
CA ARG A 10 -23.57 29.86 19.03
C ARG A 10 -22.18 29.53 19.55
N VAL A 11 -22.12 28.84 20.69
CA VAL A 11 -20.87 28.33 21.27
C VAL A 11 -20.64 26.88 20.86
N ILE A 12 -19.47 26.58 20.31
CA ILE A 12 -19.03 25.22 19.99
C ILE A 12 -17.82 24.92 20.88
N LEU A 13 -17.97 23.93 21.75
CA LEU A 13 -16.88 23.39 22.56
C LEU A 13 -16.27 22.20 21.82
N THR A 14 -15.01 22.33 21.43
CA THR A 14 -14.20 21.24 20.89
C THR A 14 -13.10 20.87 21.89
N SER A 15 -12.83 19.57 22.01
CA SER A 15 -11.70 19.03 22.77
C SER A 15 -10.80 18.25 21.83
N VAL A 16 -9.53 18.10 22.19
CA VAL A 16 -8.63 17.18 21.48
C VAL A 16 -9.11 15.76 21.76
N GLY A 17 -9.78 15.14 20.79
CA GLY A 17 -10.26 13.78 20.89
C GLY A 17 -9.12 12.78 20.69
N TYR A 18 -8.63 12.15 21.78
CA TYR A 18 -7.63 11.09 21.73
C TYR A 18 -8.22 9.68 21.49
N ILE A 19 -9.51 9.61 21.16
CA ILE A 19 -10.22 8.34 20.99
C ILE A 19 -10.05 7.74 19.60
N ASN A 20 -9.72 8.58 18.60
CA ASN A 20 -9.68 8.16 17.21
C ASN A 20 -8.36 7.43 16.92
N GLN A 21 -8.48 6.35 16.16
CA GLN A 21 -7.34 5.57 15.72
C GLN A 21 -6.90 6.03 14.34
N ASP A 22 -5.64 6.41 14.23
CA ASP A 22 -5.02 6.77 12.96
C ASP A 22 -4.05 5.70 12.47
N ILE A 23 -3.69 5.78 11.19
CA ILE A 23 -2.83 4.82 10.48
C ILE A 23 -1.44 4.66 11.12
N SER A 24 -0.93 5.64 11.87
CA SER A 24 0.38 5.53 12.52
C SER A 24 0.42 4.42 13.58
N LEU A 25 -0.73 4.04 14.13
CA LEU A 25 -0.88 2.90 15.04
C LEU A 25 -0.54 1.56 14.38
N LEU A 26 -0.42 1.51 13.05
CA LEU A 26 -0.04 0.34 12.26
C LEU A 26 1.47 0.27 12.00
N PHE A 27 2.21 1.38 12.16
CA PHE A 27 3.65 1.43 11.90
C PHE A 27 4.53 0.54 12.79
N PRO A 28 4.10 0.08 13.98
CA PRO A 28 4.84 -0.98 14.68
C PRO A 28 5.04 -2.25 13.82
N LEU A 29 4.11 -2.59 12.91
CA LEU A 29 4.30 -3.70 11.97
C LEU A 29 5.47 -3.42 11.02
N TRP A 30 5.52 -2.22 10.46
CA TRP A 30 6.62 -1.80 9.60
C TRP A 30 7.96 -1.80 10.36
N ALA A 31 7.96 -1.30 11.60
CA ALA A 31 9.15 -1.25 12.45
C ALA A 31 9.59 -2.63 12.98
N GLY A 32 8.83 -3.70 12.75
CA GLY A 32 9.17 -5.05 13.24
C GLY A 32 9.12 -5.19 14.76
N VAL A 33 8.35 -4.35 15.46
CA VAL A 33 8.32 -4.29 16.93
C VAL A 33 7.45 -5.37 17.58
N PRO A 34 6.22 -5.66 17.11
CA PRO A 34 5.36 -6.66 17.74
C PRO A 34 5.90 -8.09 17.66
N ALA A 35 5.61 -8.92 18.68
CA ALA A 35 5.74 -10.37 18.54
C ALA A 35 4.75 -10.91 17.49
N ARG A 36 5.03 -12.10 16.92
CA ARG A 36 4.23 -12.67 15.82
C ARG A 36 2.74 -12.80 16.17
N GLU A 37 2.43 -13.26 17.38
CA GLU A 37 1.05 -13.44 17.85
C GLU A 37 0.32 -12.08 17.93
N ARG A 38 1.00 -11.04 18.39
CA ARG A 38 0.45 -9.68 18.46
C ARG A 38 0.29 -9.07 17.07
N ALA A 39 1.24 -9.33 16.17
CA ALA A 39 1.17 -8.91 14.78
C ALA A 39 -0.02 -9.56 14.07
N THR A 40 -0.26 -10.86 14.29
CA THR A 40 -1.43 -11.57 13.76
C THR A 40 -2.73 -10.91 14.18
N LEU A 41 -2.90 -10.62 15.47
CA LEU A 41 -4.09 -9.92 15.96
C LEU A 41 -4.24 -8.52 15.36
N LEU A 42 -3.12 -7.80 15.20
CA LEU A 42 -3.14 -6.46 14.61
C LEU A 42 -3.53 -6.52 13.12
N VAL A 43 -2.99 -7.46 12.36
CA VAL A 43 -3.33 -7.64 10.94
C VAL A 43 -4.80 -8.02 10.79
N GLU A 44 -5.23 -9.11 11.43
CA GLU A 44 -6.54 -9.72 11.19
C GLU A 44 -7.70 -8.89 11.74
N HIS A 45 -7.55 -8.28 12.92
CA HIS A 45 -8.63 -7.54 13.57
C HIS A 45 -8.56 -6.02 13.37
N THR A 46 -7.45 -5.49 12.84
CA THR A 46 -7.27 -4.04 12.68
C THR A 46 -6.97 -3.66 11.24
N VAL A 47 -5.85 -4.14 10.67
CA VAL A 47 -5.43 -3.74 9.32
C VAL A 47 -6.45 -4.20 8.27
N THR A 48 -6.75 -5.50 8.23
CA THR A 48 -7.63 -6.11 7.22
C THR A 48 -9.10 -6.10 7.62
N ASN A 49 -9.48 -5.31 8.64
CA ASN A 49 -10.85 -5.18 9.08
C ASN A 49 -11.56 -4.07 8.27
N PRO A 50 -12.60 -4.38 7.47
CA PRO A 50 -13.30 -3.40 6.64
C PRO A 50 -14.08 -2.35 7.43
N ASN A 51 -14.43 -2.66 8.69
CA ASN A 51 -15.06 -1.71 9.61
C ASN A 51 -14.05 -0.76 10.26
N ARG A 52 -12.75 -0.91 9.96
CA ARG A 52 -11.66 -0.06 10.46
C ARG A 52 -10.85 0.46 9.29
N PHE A 53 -9.71 -0.16 9.00
CA PHE A 53 -8.73 0.34 8.04
C PHE A 53 -8.86 -0.24 6.62
N TRP A 54 -9.55 -1.36 6.41
CA TRP A 54 -9.52 -2.06 5.11
C TRP A 54 -10.55 -1.55 4.10
N ARG A 55 -10.33 -0.36 3.54
CA ARG A 55 -11.27 0.29 2.61
C ARG A 55 -11.00 -0.06 1.15
N LEU A 56 -11.98 0.24 0.28
CA LEU A 56 -11.98 -0.17 -1.13
C LEU A 56 -10.74 0.31 -1.90
N TYR A 57 -10.23 1.50 -1.57
CA TYR A 57 -9.13 2.15 -2.27
C TYR A 57 -7.83 2.24 -1.44
N GLY A 58 -7.75 1.49 -0.33
CA GLY A 58 -6.56 1.42 0.53
C GLY A 58 -6.88 1.65 2.01
N ILE A 59 -5.85 1.96 2.78
CA ILE A 59 -5.94 2.27 4.20
C ILE A 59 -6.08 3.79 4.40
N PRO A 60 -7.19 4.26 5.02
CA PRO A 60 -7.41 5.66 5.32
C PRO A 60 -6.49 6.16 6.45
N ALA A 61 -6.33 7.48 6.56
CA ALA A 61 -5.61 8.12 7.64
C ALA A 61 -6.22 7.82 9.02
N CYS A 62 -7.55 7.66 9.12
CA CYS A 62 -8.25 7.28 10.35
C CYS A 62 -9.15 6.05 10.14
N ALA A 63 -9.29 5.20 11.17
CA ALA A 63 -10.16 4.01 11.11
C ALA A 63 -11.66 4.37 11.06
N GLU A 64 -12.04 5.41 11.81
CA GLU A 64 -13.42 5.83 12.00
C GLU A 64 -13.84 6.87 10.96
N GLU A 65 -15.07 6.72 10.47
CA GLU A 65 -15.71 7.72 9.62
C GLU A 65 -16.36 8.76 10.53
N ASN A 66 -15.64 9.84 10.80
CA ASN A 66 -16.20 10.96 11.54
C ASN A 66 -17.23 11.67 10.65
N GLN A 67 -18.45 11.85 11.16
CA GLN A 67 -19.57 12.51 10.46
C GLN A 67 -19.37 14.04 10.30
N LEU A 68 -18.21 14.57 10.67
CA LEU A 68 -17.92 16.00 10.61
C LEU A 68 -17.32 16.33 9.23
N PRO A 69 -17.75 17.43 8.57
CA PRO A 69 -17.24 17.83 7.25
C PRO A 69 -15.72 18.01 7.20
N GLU A 70 -15.07 18.41 8.29
CA GLU A 70 -13.60 18.53 8.37
C GLU A 70 -12.85 17.17 8.36
N ALA A 71 -13.58 16.05 8.39
CA ALA A 71 -13.03 14.69 8.41
C ALA A 71 -12.68 14.12 7.03
N GLU A 72 -12.77 14.89 5.94
CA GLU A 72 -12.25 14.44 4.62
C GLU A 72 -10.77 14.02 4.70
N SER A 73 -10.00 14.67 5.57
CA SER A 73 -8.62 14.30 5.87
C SER A 73 -8.50 12.88 6.46
N CYS A 74 -9.46 12.43 7.26
CA CYS A 74 -9.45 11.08 7.83
C CYS A 74 -9.67 9.99 6.78
N GLN A 75 -10.45 10.27 5.74
CA GLN A 75 -10.68 9.33 4.63
C GLN A 75 -9.60 9.40 3.55
N SER A 76 -8.56 10.21 3.74
CA SER A 76 -7.47 10.30 2.79
C SER A 76 -6.56 9.07 2.88
N VAL A 77 -6.22 8.52 1.72
CA VAL A 77 -5.28 7.42 1.54
C VAL A 77 -3.96 8.01 1.09
N HIS A 78 -2.98 7.91 1.99
CA HIS A 78 -1.60 8.31 1.74
C HIS A 78 -0.83 7.12 1.18
N VAL A 79 -0.43 7.16 -0.09
CA VAL A 79 0.21 6.01 -0.76
C VAL A 79 1.51 5.61 -0.05
N ALA A 80 2.33 6.58 0.36
CA ALA A 80 3.58 6.32 1.07
C ALA A 80 3.36 5.60 2.42
N TRP A 81 2.36 6.01 3.21
CA TRP A 81 2.06 5.35 4.49
C TRP A 81 1.44 3.98 4.31
N ASN A 82 0.60 3.82 3.28
CA ASN A 82 0.11 2.51 2.89
C ASN A 82 1.24 1.58 2.44
N ALA A 83 2.25 2.11 1.76
CA ALA A 83 3.44 1.34 1.38
C ALA A 83 4.17 0.81 2.62
N MET A 84 4.37 1.64 3.66
CA MET A 84 4.95 1.21 4.94
C MET A 84 4.14 0.10 5.60
N VAL A 85 2.81 0.21 5.64
CA VAL A 85 1.95 -0.84 6.19
C VAL A 85 2.07 -2.13 5.36
N GLY A 86 2.11 -2.03 4.03
CA GLY A 86 2.32 -3.16 3.13
C GLY A 86 3.68 -3.85 3.30
N GLU A 87 4.75 -3.09 3.52
CA GLU A 87 6.07 -3.61 3.88
C GLU A 87 6.03 -4.35 5.22
N GLY A 88 5.31 -3.82 6.21
CA GLY A 88 5.04 -4.50 7.47
C GLY A 88 4.30 -5.82 7.27
N LEU A 89 3.24 -5.83 6.44
CA LEU A 89 2.52 -7.07 6.09
C LEU A 89 3.46 -8.11 5.49
N LEU A 90 4.36 -7.71 4.58
CA LEU A 90 5.36 -8.61 4.00
C LEU A 90 6.33 -9.17 5.06
N ALA A 91 6.82 -8.34 5.98
CA ALA A 91 7.73 -8.75 7.04
C ALA A 91 7.14 -9.84 7.96
N TYR A 92 5.81 -9.83 8.16
CA TYR A 92 5.09 -10.83 8.94
C TYR A 92 4.49 -11.98 8.11
N GLY A 93 4.77 -12.05 6.80
CA GLY A 93 4.35 -13.16 5.94
C GLY A 93 2.99 -12.98 5.25
N TYR A 94 2.34 -11.83 5.40
CA TYR A 94 1.03 -11.50 4.82
C TYR A 94 1.16 -10.96 3.38
N ARG A 95 1.83 -11.73 2.51
CA ARG A 95 2.11 -11.34 1.11
C ARG A 95 0.85 -11.14 0.27
N THR A 96 -0.16 -12.00 0.45
CA THR A 96 -1.43 -11.89 -0.26
C THR A 96 -2.15 -10.59 0.09
N GLN A 97 -2.22 -10.25 1.38
CA GLN A 97 -2.82 -9.01 1.88
C GLN A 97 -2.05 -7.79 1.40
N ALA A 98 -0.71 -7.84 1.37
CA ALA A 98 0.11 -6.77 0.82
C ALA A 98 -0.15 -6.55 -0.68
N ALA A 99 -0.28 -7.62 -1.47
CA ALA A 99 -0.61 -7.53 -2.90
C ALA A 99 -2.05 -7.01 -3.14
N GLU A 100 -2.99 -7.41 -2.29
CA GLU A 100 -4.35 -6.87 -2.29
C GLU A 100 -4.35 -5.37 -1.98
N LEU A 101 -3.57 -4.92 -0.99
CA LEU A 101 -3.40 -3.50 -0.68
C LEU A 101 -2.88 -2.72 -1.89
N VAL A 102 -1.83 -3.22 -2.57
CA VAL A 102 -1.32 -2.60 -3.81
C VAL A 102 -2.41 -2.50 -4.87
N THR A 103 -3.23 -3.55 -5.03
CA THR A 103 -4.34 -3.56 -5.99
C THR A 103 -5.39 -2.50 -5.67
N ARG A 104 -5.75 -2.34 -4.38
CA ARG A 104 -6.67 -1.29 -3.90
C ARG A 104 -6.14 0.12 -4.18
N LEU A 105 -4.85 0.36 -3.91
CA LEU A 105 -4.19 1.64 -4.20
C LEU A 105 -4.17 1.92 -5.72
N MET A 106 -3.79 0.93 -6.51
CA MET A 106 -3.75 1.05 -7.97
C MET A 106 -5.13 1.31 -8.56
N ALA A 107 -6.21 0.79 -7.97
CA ALA A 107 -7.57 1.08 -8.42
C ALA A 107 -7.90 2.59 -8.32
N ALA A 108 -7.45 3.27 -7.26
CA ALA A 108 -7.64 4.71 -7.09
C ALA A 108 -6.77 5.51 -8.07
N ILE A 109 -5.49 5.13 -8.17
CA ILE A 109 -4.52 5.78 -9.06
C ILE A 109 -4.98 5.67 -10.52
N VAL A 110 -5.35 4.47 -10.97
CA VAL A 110 -5.82 4.24 -12.35
C VAL A 110 -7.10 5.02 -12.63
N ARG A 111 -8.02 5.10 -11.66
CA ARG A 111 -9.22 5.93 -11.80
C ARG A 111 -8.85 7.39 -12.03
N SER A 112 -7.97 7.95 -11.20
CA SER A 112 -7.52 9.34 -11.32
C SER A 112 -6.78 9.60 -12.62
N LEU A 113 -5.89 8.69 -13.06
CA LEU A 113 -5.22 8.81 -14.36
C LEU A 113 -6.21 8.78 -15.53
N LYS A 114 -7.27 7.97 -15.47
CA LYS A 114 -8.30 7.91 -16.52
C LYS A 114 -9.20 9.16 -16.54
N GLN A 115 -9.51 9.73 -15.39
CA GLN A 115 -10.47 10.85 -15.27
C GLN A 115 -9.78 12.21 -15.40
N GLU A 116 -8.58 12.34 -14.85
CA GLU A 116 -7.89 13.62 -14.65
C GLU A 116 -6.53 13.67 -15.37
N ASN A 117 -6.01 12.55 -15.89
CA ASN A 117 -4.67 12.44 -16.49
C ASN A 117 -3.53 12.92 -15.57
N ALA A 118 -3.72 12.78 -14.26
CA ALA A 118 -2.76 13.22 -13.25
C ALA A 118 -2.67 12.23 -12.09
N PHE A 119 -1.52 12.19 -11.43
CA PHE A 119 -1.45 11.66 -10.07
C PHE A 119 -2.01 12.70 -9.11
N ARG A 120 -2.59 12.27 -7.99
CA ARG A 120 -3.20 13.17 -7.01
C ARG A 120 -2.56 12.90 -5.66
N LYS A 121 -2.34 13.95 -4.88
CA LYS A 121 -1.60 13.86 -3.61
C LYS A 121 -2.10 12.75 -2.69
N TYR A 122 -3.41 12.66 -2.53
CA TYR A 122 -4.09 11.59 -1.80
C TYR A 122 -5.28 11.07 -2.60
N TYR A 123 -5.86 9.98 -2.13
CA TYR A 123 -7.08 9.40 -2.69
C TYR A 123 -8.12 9.18 -1.61
N HIS A 124 -9.40 9.34 -1.91
CA HIS A 124 -10.46 9.05 -0.96
C HIS A 124 -10.64 7.53 -0.77
N ALA A 125 -10.66 7.03 0.47
CA ALA A 125 -10.64 5.61 0.78
C ALA A 125 -11.89 4.83 0.31
N GLY A 126 -13.05 5.50 0.30
CA GLY A 126 -14.32 4.90 -0.13
C GLY A 126 -14.65 5.11 -1.60
N THR A 127 -14.24 6.25 -2.19
CA THR A 127 -14.64 6.65 -3.55
C THR A 127 -13.49 6.63 -4.55
N GLY A 128 -12.23 6.66 -4.10
CA GLY A 128 -11.06 6.70 -4.98
C GLY A 128 -10.88 8.03 -5.71
N GLN A 129 -11.64 9.07 -5.33
CA GLN A 129 -11.46 10.42 -5.88
C GLN A 129 -10.11 11.00 -5.45
N GLY A 130 -9.42 11.68 -6.37
CA GLY A 130 -8.15 12.33 -6.07
C GLY A 130 -8.32 13.61 -5.24
N ILE A 131 -7.52 13.75 -4.19
CA ILE A 131 -7.54 14.86 -3.23
C ILE A 131 -6.18 15.58 -3.29
N GLY A 132 -6.19 16.91 -3.15
CA GLY A 132 -4.97 17.73 -3.06
C GLY A 132 -4.44 18.19 -4.42
N GLU A 133 -3.12 18.26 -4.58
CA GLU A 133 -2.46 18.78 -5.79
C GLU A 133 -2.35 17.74 -6.91
N TRP A 134 -2.12 18.24 -8.13
CA TRP A 134 -1.92 17.43 -9.34
C TRP A 134 -0.43 17.08 -9.47
N ASN A 135 -0.14 15.86 -9.91
CA ASN A 135 1.20 15.32 -10.10
C ASN A 135 2.12 15.44 -8.89
N ASP A 136 1.53 15.34 -7.69
CA ASP A 136 2.27 15.31 -6.43
C ASP A 136 3.00 13.96 -6.28
N LEU A 137 4.25 14.01 -5.83
CA LEU A 137 5.11 12.84 -5.63
C LEU A 137 4.51 11.81 -4.65
N ASN A 138 3.73 12.28 -3.67
CA ASN A 138 3.09 11.42 -2.66
C ASN A 138 1.96 10.57 -3.24
N GLY A 139 1.47 10.91 -4.45
CA GLY A 139 0.41 10.20 -5.17
C GLY A 139 0.91 9.14 -6.14
N LEU A 140 2.23 9.01 -6.31
CA LEU A 140 2.80 8.06 -7.27
C LEU A 140 2.53 6.61 -6.89
N ALA A 141 2.46 5.74 -7.90
CA ALA A 141 2.28 4.31 -7.70
C ALA A 141 3.40 3.71 -6.81
N PRO A 142 3.06 2.82 -5.86
CA PRO A 142 4.01 2.25 -4.90
C PRO A 142 4.85 1.13 -5.55
N LEU A 143 5.71 1.48 -6.51
CA LEU A 143 6.47 0.53 -7.31
C LEU A 143 7.35 -0.40 -6.47
N GLY A 144 7.98 0.13 -5.42
CA GLY A 144 8.81 -0.67 -4.49
C GLY A 144 8.00 -1.79 -3.85
N LEU A 145 6.91 -1.43 -3.15
CA LEU A 145 6.00 -2.40 -2.55
C LEU A 145 5.42 -3.38 -3.59
N PHE A 146 5.08 -2.90 -4.80
CA PHE A 146 4.61 -3.77 -5.87
C PHE A 146 5.66 -4.84 -6.22
N LEU A 147 6.92 -4.46 -6.45
CA LEU A 147 8.00 -5.40 -6.74
C LEU A 147 8.28 -6.34 -5.55
N ASP A 148 8.22 -5.82 -4.33
CA ASP A 148 8.39 -6.62 -3.12
C ASP A 148 7.27 -7.65 -2.95
N THR A 149 6.01 -7.30 -3.22
CA THR A 149 4.86 -8.25 -3.20
C THR A 149 4.97 -9.30 -4.31
N LEU A 150 5.50 -8.90 -5.47
CA LEU A 150 5.82 -9.82 -6.57
C LEU A 150 7.00 -10.73 -6.23
N GLY A 151 7.79 -10.39 -5.21
CA GLY A 151 8.98 -11.12 -4.79
C GLY A 151 10.13 -10.99 -5.78
N VAL A 152 10.27 -9.83 -6.42
CA VAL A 152 11.30 -9.54 -7.42
C VAL A 152 12.17 -8.41 -6.92
N ARG A 153 13.47 -8.67 -6.72
CA ARG A 153 14.46 -7.64 -6.40
C ARG A 153 15.51 -7.56 -7.50
N LEU A 154 15.48 -6.45 -8.22
CA LEU A 154 16.42 -6.14 -9.31
C LEU A 154 17.75 -5.69 -8.70
N ILE A 155 18.83 -6.44 -8.94
CA ILE A 155 20.16 -6.12 -8.41
C ILE A 155 21.02 -5.52 -9.53
N SER A 156 21.08 -6.21 -10.68
CA SER A 156 21.78 -5.74 -11.87
C SER A 156 21.11 -6.28 -13.14
N PRO A 157 21.51 -5.83 -14.34
CA PRO A 157 21.03 -6.45 -15.59
C PRO A 157 21.33 -7.95 -15.71
N ARG A 158 22.30 -8.48 -14.94
CA ARG A 158 22.71 -9.89 -14.93
C ARG A 158 22.36 -10.63 -13.64
N GLN A 159 21.65 -9.98 -12.71
CA GLN A 159 21.37 -10.55 -11.40
C GLN A 159 20.02 -10.09 -10.85
N VAL A 160 19.19 -11.06 -10.47
CA VAL A 160 17.87 -10.83 -9.87
C VAL A 160 17.66 -11.81 -8.72
N ALA A 161 17.13 -11.30 -7.60
CA ALA A 161 16.66 -12.16 -6.52
C ALA A 161 15.14 -12.37 -6.63
N LEU A 162 14.72 -13.62 -6.46
CA LEU A 162 13.34 -14.06 -6.57
C LEU A 162 12.90 -14.71 -5.26
N THR A 163 11.63 -14.52 -4.88
CA THR A 163 11.02 -15.22 -3.74
C THR A 163 9.51 -15.35 -3.92
N GLY A 164 8.95 -16.45 -3.46
CA GLY A 164 7.51 -16.74 -3.51
C GLY A 164 6.98 -16.86 -4.94
N PHE A 165 5.66 -16.85 -5.05
CA PHE A 165 4.91 -16.87 -6.30
C PHE A 165 4.34 -15.49 -6.66
N ASN A 166 3.79 -15.37 -7.87
CA ASN A 166 3.04 -14.19 -8.27
C ASN A 166 1.69 -14.15 -7.51
N PRO A 167 1.44 -13.17 -6.64
CA PRO A 167 0.17 -13.08 -5.90
C PRO A 167 -0.97 -12.46 -6.73
N TYR A 168 -0.68 -11.96 -7.94
CA TYR A 168 -1.66 -11.33 -8.81
C TYR A 168 -2.31 -12.34 -9.76
N PRO A 169 -3.59 -12.17 -10.12
CA PRO A 169 -4.32 -13.13 -10.96
C PRO A 169 -3.89 -13.11 -12.43
N TRP A 170 -3.04 -12.15 -12.83
CA TRP A 170 -2.46 -12.05 -14.17
C TRP A 170 -0.94 -12.16 -14.12
N PRO A 171 -0.29 -12.63 -15.20
CA PRO A 171 1.16 -12.64 -15.30
C PRO A 171 1.73 -11.21 -15.29
N VAL A 172 2.86 -11.02 -14.61
CA VAL A 172 3.54 -9.73 -14.52
C VAL A 172 4.88 -9.80 -15.25
N THR A 173 5.14 -8.81 -16.12
CA THR A 173 6.44 -8.67 -16.79
C THR A 173 7.16 -7.44 -16.26
N VAL A 174 8.36 -7.64 -15.70
CA VAL A 174 9.26 -6.55 -15.26
C VAL A 174 10.42 -6.47 -16.25
N LYS A 175 10.67 -5.28 -16.81
CA LYS A 175 11.81 -5.03 -17.71
C LYS A 175 12.76 -4.02 -17.08
N TYR A 176 14.05 -4.34 -17.06
CA TYR A 176 15.08 -3.50 -16.46
C TYR A 176 16.41 -3.64 -17.21
N ARG A 177 16.81 -2.59 -17.94
CA ARG A 177 18.13 -2.54 -18.63
C ARG A 177 18.45 -3.80 -19.45
N GLY A 178 17.48 -4.31 -20.20
CA GLY A 178 17.59 -5.53 -21.02
C GLY A 178 17.19 -6.83 -20.30
N LEU A 179 17.20 -6.86 -18.97
CA LEU A 179 16.64 -7.96 -18.18
C LEU A 179 15.11 -7.97 -18.32
N THR A 180 14.52 -9.15 -18.52
CA THR A 180 13.07 -9.36 -18.47
C THR A 180 12.76 -10.45 -17.45
N VAL A 181 11.88 -10.15 -16.49
CA VAL A 181 11.38 -11.11 -15.51
C VAL A 181 9.89 -11.28 -15.74
N LEU A 182 9.49 -12.46 -16.20
CA LEU A 182 8.09 -12.85 -16.38
C LEU A 182 7.65 -13.72 -15.20
N ARG A 183 6.79 -13.18 -14.34
CA ARG A 183 6.20 -13.86 -13.17
C ARG A 183 4.81 -14.37 -13.54
N GLN A 184 4.70 -15.68 -13.71
CA GLN A 184 3.44 -16.41 -13.90
C GLN A 184 2.99 -16.99 -12.54
N PRO A 185 1.79 -17.58 -12.43
CA PRO A 185 1.29 -18.12 -11.16
C PRO A 185 2.26 -19.10 -10.47
N GLU A 186 2.81 -20.05 -11.22
CA GLU A 186 3.63 -21.14 -10.68
C GLU A 186 5.06 -21.16 -11.26
N LYS A 187 5.39 -20.20 -12.12
CA LYS A 187 6.67 -20.18 -12.86
C LYS A 187 7.18 -18.77 -13.05
N THR A 188 8.49 -18.61 -12.92
CA THR A 188 9.20 -17.38 -13.29
C THR A 188 10.15 -17.67 -14.45
N THR A 189 10.16 -16.81 -15.46
CA THR A 189 11.15 -16.84 -16.52
C THR A 189 11.97 -15.56 -16.47
N VAL A 190 13.29 -15.70 -16.33
CA VAL A 190 14.25 -14.59 -16.36
C VAL A 190 14.98 -14.66 -17.69
N ILE A 191 14.94 -13.58 -18.47
CA ILE A 191 15.65 -13.44 -19.75
C ILE A 191 16.67 -12.33 -19.58
N PHE A 192 17.94 -12.66 -19.72
CA PHE A 192 19.06 -11.74 -19.57
C PHE A 192 19.30 -10.91 -20.84
N PRO A 193 20.10 -9.82 -20.76
CA PRO A 193 20.38 -8.95 -21.91
C PRO A 193 21.02 -9.65 -23.12
N ASP A 194 21.67 -10.80 -22.93
CA ASP A 194 22.26 -11.61 -24.00
C ASP A 194 21.30 -12.65 -24.60
N GLY A 195 20.05 -12.67 -24.14
CA GLY A 195 19.01 -13.59 -24.58
C GLY A 195 18.96 -14.93 -23.84
N GLN A 196 19.91 -15.22 -22.94
CA GLN A 196 19.85 -16.43 -22.13
C GLN A 196 18.64 -16.40 -21.19
N ALA A 197 17.92 -17.52 -21.09
CA ALA A 197 16.71 -17.64 -20.31
C ALA A 197 16.82 -18.71 -19.23
N VAL A 198 16.45 -18.36 -18.00
CA VAL A 198 16.40 -19.26 -16.85
C VAL A 198 14.96 -19.34 -16.36
N SER A 199 14.48 -20.57 -16.14
CA SER A 199 13.16 -20.83 -15.54
C SER A 199 13.31 -21.23 -14.07
N VAL A 200 12.49 -20.66 -13.21
CA VAL A 200 12.42 -20.96 -11.77
C VAL A 200 10.96 -21.25 -11.40
N ASP A 201 10.71 -22.43 -10.86
CA ASP A 201 9.42 -22.94 -10.39
C ASP A 201 9.37 -23.14 -8.86
N ASP A 202 10.53 -23.24 -8.19
CA ASP A 202 10.62 -23.25 -6.73
C ASP A 202 10.36 -21.84 -6.13
N PRO A 203 9.40 -21.68 -5.19
CA PRO A 203 9.13 -20.41 -4.52
C PRO A 203 10.19 -20.02 -3.48
N SER A 204 11.12 -20.91 -3.15
CA SER A 204 12.18 -20.63 -2.18
C SER A 204 13.03 -19.43 -2.62
N PRO A 205 13.47 -18.56 -1.69
CA PRO A 205 14.32 -17.44 -2.03
C PRO A 205 15.57 -17.90 -2.80
N CYS A 206 15.78 -17.37 -4.00
CA CYS A 206 16.92 -17.72 -4.84
C CYS A 206 17.51 -16.50 -5.54
N LEU A 207 18.78 -16.62 -5.91
CA LEU A 207 19.51 -15.61 -6.67
C LEU A 207 19.79 -16.17 -8.06
N VAL A 208 19.19 -15.56 -9.08
CA VAL A 208 19.43 -15.94 -10.47
C VAL A 208 20.48 -14.99 -11.02
N THR A 209 21.66 -15.54 -11.32
CA THR A 209 22.81 -14.80 -11.84
C THR A 209 23.22 -15.39 -13.17
N LEU A 210 23.58 -14.51 -14.11
CA LEU A 210 24.24 -14.89 -15.34
C LEU A 210 25.74 -14.63 -15.20
N GLU A 211 26.52 -15.70 -15.17
CA GLU A 211 28.00 -15.66 -15.17
C GLU A 211 28.54 -14.91 -16.40
#